data_AF-A0A6C0IAT3-F1
#
_entry.id   AF-A0A6C0IAT3-F1
#
_cell.length_a   1.000
_cell.length_b   1.000
_cell.length_c   1.000
_cell.angle_alpha   90.00
_cell.angle_beta   90.00
_cell.angle_gamma   90.00
#
_symmetry.space_group_name_H-M   'P 1'
#
loop_
_entity.id
_entity.type
_entity.pdbx_description
1 polymer ?
#
loop_
_entity_poly.entity_id
_entity_poly.type
_entity_poly.pdbx_seq_one_letter_code
_entity_poly.pdbx_strand_id
1 'polypeptide(L)'
;MNISIKLLIALINIVSCCYSYNFPIFNTNNKGSNVGLLNYNNVYSSFHKWSSENKESHPKIIEDTLWLSKHRFITPSMIIGVYNDCFNLNYICFIRRLSPNNYKILNIFANPSNNFDDDLLLLKNLFEFAIYNNIKLNTDKLSEIDKSRYLLTYLYYYSQMNSKTFER
;
A
#
# COMPACT_ATOMS: atom_id res chain seq x y z
N MET A 1 10.47 -3.82 -44.71
CA MET A 1 9.63 -4.52 -43.71
C MET A 1 8.17 -4.44 -44.13
N ASN A 2 7.52 -5.59 -44.34
CA ASN A 2 6.20 -5.70 -44.97
C ASN A 2 5.11 -5.06 -44.08
N ILE A 3 4.09 -4.43 -44.67
CA ILE A 3 3.04 -3.70 -43.92
C ILE A 3 2.31 -4.62 -42.92
N SER A 4 2.15 -5.90 -43.28
CA SER A 4 1.54 -6.94 -42.46
C SER A 4 2.34 -7.22 -41.17
N ILE A 5 3.67 -7.12 -41.24
CA ILE A 5 4.55 -7.34 -40.08
C ILE A 5 4.43 -6.15 -39.11
N LYS A 6 4.32 -4.92 -39.63
CA LYS A 6 4.10 -3.73 -38.79
C LYS A 6 2.74 -3.80 -38.06
N LEU A 7 1.70 -4.24 -38.75
CA LEU A 7 0.36 -4.43 -38.17
C LEU A 7 0.34 -5.52 -37.08
N LEU A 8 1.03 -6.64 -37.31
CA LEU A 8 1.16 -7.70 -36.31
C LEU A 8 1.88 -7.21 -35.04
N ILE A 9 2.98 -6.48 -35.18
CA ILE A 9 3.72 -5.92 -34.04
C ILE A 9 2.86 -4.89 -33.28
N ALA A 10 2.10 -4.06 -33.99
CA ALA A 10 1.18 -3.11 -33.36
C ALA A 10 0.08 -3.82 -32.56
N LEU A 11 -0.52 -4.89 -33.10
CA LEU A 11 -1.51 -5.71 -32.40
C LEU A 11 -0.93 -6.39 -31.17
N ILE A 12 0.27 -6.96 -31.26
CA ILE A 12 0.96 -7.57 -30.11
C ILE A 12 1.20 -6.51 -29.03
N ASN A 13 1.65 -5.30 -29.39
CA ASN A 13 1.86 -4.22 -28.43
C ASN A 13 0.56 -3.74 -27.77
N ILE A 14 -0.54 -3.66 -28.52
CA ILE A 14 -1.86 -3.29 -27.97
C ILE A 14 -2.36 -4.38 -27.02
N VAL A 15 -2.27 -5.65 -27.41
CA VAL A 15 -2.67 -6.79 -26.58
C VAL A 15 -1.80 -6.86 -25.33
N SER A 16 -0.48 -6.72 -25.44
CA SER A 16 0.44 -6.65 -24.30
C SER A 16 0.17 -5.45 -23.38
N CYS A 17 -0.23 -4.29 -23.93
CA CYS A 17 -0.72 -3.17 -23.12
C CYS A 17 -1.99 -3.55 -22.36
N CYS A 18 -2.99 -4.11 -23.03
CA CYS A 18 -4.25 -4.51 -22.41
C CYS A 18 -4.06 -5.56 -21.30
N TYR A 19 -3.18 -6.56 -21.51
CA TYR A 19 -2.84 -7.55 -20.47
C TYR A 19 -2.09 -6.93 -19.27
N SER A 20 -1.29 -5.88 -19.51
CA SER A 20 -0.57 -5.16 -18.45
C SER A 20 -1.48 -4.25 -17.62
N TYR A 21 -2.61 -3.81 -18.21
CA TYR A 21 -3.59 -2.92 -17.58
C TYR A 21 -4.74 -3.63 -16.87
N ASN A 22 -4.73 -4.96 -16.75
CA ASN A 22 -5.69 -5.65 -15.89
C ASN A 22 -5.56 -5.12 -14.46
N PHE A 23 -6.60 -4.46 -13.96
CA PHE A 23 -6.68 -4.07 -12.55
C PHE A 23 -6.45 -5.33 -11.71
N PRO A 24 -5.49 -5.31 -10.78
CA PRO A 24 -5.17 -6.48 -10.01
C PRO A 24 -6.36 -6.86 -9.13
N ILE A 25 -6.83 -8.10 -9.30
CA ILE A 25 -7.90 -8.68 -8.49
C ILE A 25 -7.23 -9.28 -7.26
N PHE A 26 -7.45 -8.65 -6.11
CA PHE A 26 -6.98 -9.16 -4.83
C PHE A 26 -8.08 -9.96 -4.16
N ASN A 27 -7.68 -11.06 -3.52
CA ASN A 27 -8.55 -11.77 -2.64
C ASN A 27 -8.58 -11.04 -1.29
N THR A 28 -9.66 -10.29 -1.07
CA THR A 28 -9.91 -9.56 0.18
C THR A 28 -10.79 -10.36 1.15
N ASN A 29 -11.04 -11.65 0.90
CA ASN A 29 -11.86 -12.45 1.81
C ASN A 29 -11.12 -12.69 3.13
N ASN A 30 -11.70 -12.11 4.19
CA ASN A 30 -11.29 -12.05 5.60
C ASN A 30 -10.96 -13.39 6.26
N LYS A 31 -9.87 -14.06 5.87
CA LYS A 31 -9.35 -15.22 6.61
C LYS A 31 -7.93 -15.04 7.14
N GLY A 32 -7.42 -13.80 7.24
CA GLY A 32 -6.15 -13.58 7.94
C GLY A 32 -5.64 -12.14 7.98
N SER A 33 -5.93 -11.29 6.98
CA SER A 33 -5.39 -9.92 6.93
C SER A 33 -6.48 -8.87 7.16
N ASN A 34 -6.27 -7.97 8.13
CA ASN A 34 -7.11 -6.78 8.33
C ASN A 34 -6.80 -5.70 7.27
N VAL A 35 -6.89 -6.06 5.99
CA VAL A 35 -6.54 -5.19 4.85
C VAL A 35 -7.67 -5.19 3.82
N GLY A 36 -8.09 -4.01 3.38
CA GLY A 36 -9.17 -3.84 2.40
C GLY A 36 -8.84 -2.82 1.31
N LEU A 37 -9.49 -2.93 0.15
CA LEU A 37 -9.37 -1.93 -0.92
C LEU A 37 -10.17 -0.68 -0.58
N LEU A 38 -9.57 0.49 -0.80
CA LEU A 38 -10.22 1.79 -0.59
C LEU A 38 -10.37 2.53 -1.91
N ASN A 39 -11.47 3.28 -2.05
CA ASN A 39 -11.59 4.32 -3.07
C ASN A 39 -11.22 5.69 -2.48
N TYR A 40 -11.04 6.69 -3.34
CA TYR A 40 -10.67 8.04 -2.92
C TYR A 40 -11.68 8.68 -1.96
N ASN A 41 -12.99 8.40 -2.11
CA ASN A 41 -13.99 8.93 -1.20
C ASN A 41 -13.81 8.36 0.21
N ASN A 42 -13.51 7.06 0.34
CA ASN A 42 -13.18 6.44 1.64
C ASN A 42 -11.94 7.08 2.27
N VAL A 43 -10.93 7.39 1.46
CA VAL A 43 -9.69 8.01 1.96
C VAL A 43 -9.93 9.43 2.45
N TYR A 44 -10.57 10.27 1.64
CA TYR A 44 -10.81 11.67 2.02
C TYR A 44 -11.75 11.80 3.20
N SER A 45 -12.76 10.92 3.30
CA SER A 45 -13.62 10.88 4.50
C SER A 45 -12.84 10.44 5.75
N SER A 46 -11.87 9.54 5.61
CA SER A 46 -10.97 9.15 6.70
C SER A 46 -10.05 10.28 7.12
N PHE A 47 -9.43 10.99 6.18
CA PHE A 47 -8.62 12.18 6.48
C PHE A 47 -9.43 13.27 7.18
N HIS A 48 -10.66 13.52 6.72
CA HIS A 48 -11.56 14.46 7.38
C HIS A 48 -11.86 14.02 8.83
N LYS A 49 -12.19 12.74 9.04
CA LYS A 49 -12.42 12.18 10.38
C LYS A 49 -11.20 12.34 11.28
N TRP A 50 -10.03 11.88 10.85
CA TRP A 50 -8.79 11.99 11.62
C TRP A 50 -8.44 13.43 11.95
N SER A 51 -8.70 14.36 11.02
CA SER A 51 -8.47 15.79 11.20
C SER A 51 -9.39 16.41 12.25
N SER A 52 -10.65 15.97 12.29
CA SER A 52 -11.62 16.42 13.31
C SER A 52 -11.29 15.88 14.71
N GLU A 53 -10.78 14.65 14.79
CA GLU A 53 -10.43 13.97 16.05
C GLU A 53 -9.07 14.40 16.59
N ASN A 54 -8.12 14.79 15.73
CA ASN A 54 -6.73 15.10 16.09
C ASN A 54 -6.32 16.50 15.62
N LYS A 55 -6.84 17.55 16.27
CA LYS A 55 -6.63 18.95 15.88
C LYS A 55 -5.16 19.36 15.76
N GLU A 56 -4.29 18.81 16.61
CA GLU A 56 -2.84 19.12 16.60
C GLU A 56 -2.13 18.56 15.37
N SER A 57 -2.66 17.49 14.77
CA SER A 57 -2.09 16.84 13.58
C SER A 57 -2.68 17.32 12.26
N HIS A 58 -3.54 18.33 12.31
CA HIS A 58 -4.23 18.90 11.14
C HIS A 58 -3.26 19.30 10.01
N PRO A 59 -2.10 19.95 10.26
CA PRO A 59 -1.17 20.32 9.19
C PRO A 59 -0.64 19.11 8.42
N LYS A 60 -0.26 18.04 9.12
CA LYS A 60 0.23 16.80 8.51
C LYS A 60 -0.86 16.13 7.66
N ILE A 61 -2.10 16.08 8.15
CA ILE A 61 -3.21 15.50 7.40
C ILE A 61 -3.49 16.30 6.11
N ILE A 62 -3.34 17.62 6.13
CA ILE A 62 -3.43 18.45 4.92
C ILE A 62 -2.31 18.08 3.94
N GLU A 63 -1.07 18.00 4.41
CA GLU A 63 0.08 17.61 3.57
C GLU A 63 -0.14 16.23 2.91
N ASP A 64 -0.61 15.26 3.68
CA ASP A 64 -0.95 13.91 3.22
C ASP A 64 -2.07 13.93 2.17
N THR A 65 -3.11 14.74 2.41
CA THR A 65 -4.22 14.93 1.47
C THR A 65 -3.74 15.53 0.14
N LEU A 66 -2.89 16.57 0.21
CA LEU A 66 -2.31 17.21 -0.98
C LEU A 66 -1.38 16.26 -1.72
N TRP A 67 -0.56 15.49 -1.00
CA TRP A 67 0.31 14.48 -1.59
C TRP A 67 -0.52 13.46 -2.37
N LEU A 68 -1.60 12.92 -1.79
CA LEU A 68 -2.45 11.95 -2.47
C LEU A 68 -3.12 12.56 -3.70
N SER A 69 -3.65 13.78 -3.56
CA SER A 69 -4.29 14.49 -4.68
C SER A 69 -3.33 14.68 -5.87
N LYS A 70 -2.06 15.01 -5.59
CA LYS A 70 -1.02 15.15 -6.61
C LYS A 70 -0.66 13.83 -7.30
N HIS A 71 -0.70 12.71 -6.58
CA HIS A 71 -0.21 11.41 -7.07
C HIS A 71 -1.33 10.41 -7.43
N ARG A 72 -2.61 10.81 -7.32
CA ARG A 72 -3.78 9.94 -7.57
C ARG A 72 -3.86 9.33 -8.98
N PHE A 73 -3.18 9.94 -9.93
CA PHE A 73 -3.18 9.50 -11.34
C PHE A 73 -1.99 8.60 -11.69
N ILE A 74 -1.13 8.26 -10.73
CA ILE A 74 -0.09 7.26 -10.95
C ILE A 74 -0.78 5.92 -11.24
N THR A 75 -0.51 5.31 -12.38
CA THR A 75 -1.09 4.01 -12.76
C THR A 75 0.02 2.99 -13.07
N PRO A 76 -0.21 1.69 -12.83
CA PRO A 76 -1.35 1.10 -12.13
C PRO A 76 -1.14 1.20 -10.62
N SER A 77 -1.93 2.03 -9.92
CA SER A 77 -1.89 2.14 -8.45
C SER A 77 -3.22 1.75 -7.83
N MET A 78 -3.17 1.48 -6.54
CA MET A 78 -4.33 1.16 -5.71
C MET A 78 -4.11 1.69 -4.31
N ILE A 79 -5.22 1.83 -3.60
CA ILE A 79 -5.23 2.24 -2.20
C ILE A 79 -5.73 1.09 -1.37
N ILE A 80 -4.96 0.73 -0.35
CA ILE A 80 -5.38 -0.26 0.65
C ILE A 80 -5.51 0.41 2.01
N GLY A 81 -6.55 0.05 2.74
CA GLY A 81 -6.73 0.37 4.14
C GLY A 81 -6.25 -0.78 4.99
N VAL A 82 -5.53 -0.47 6.07
CA VAL A 82 -5.14 -1.43 7.10
C VAL A 82 -5.89 -1.09 8.38
N TYR A 83 -6.65 -2.07 8.85
CA TYR A 83 -7.53 -1.95 9.98
C TYR A 83 -6.90 -2.60 11.22
N ASN A 84 -7.27 -2.11 12.39
CA ASN A 84 -6.96 -2.79 13.65
C ASN A 84 -8.00 -3.90 13.94
N ASP A 85 -7.81 -4.60 15.06
CA ASP A 85 -8.67 -5.71 15.47
C ASP A 85 -10.11 -5.28 15.81
N CYS A 86 -10.32 -3.99 16.04
CA CYS A 86 -11.65 -3.39 16.23
C CYS A 86 -12.28 -2.90 14.91
N PHE A 87 -11.70 -3.24 13.75
CA PHE A 87 -12.12 -2.80 12.43
C PHE A 87 -12.08 -1.27 12.21
N ASN A 88 -11.31 -0.54 13.02
CA ASN A 88 -11.02 0.87 12.77
C ASN A 88 -9.87 0.99 11.77
N LEU A 89 -10.01 1.90 10.81
CA LEU A 89 -8.97 2.18 9.83
C LEU A 89 -7.81 2.91 10.50
N ASN A 90 -6.67 2.23 10.63
CA ASN A 90 -5.47 2.79 11.25
C ASN A 90 -4.52 3.37 10.20
N TYR A 91 -4.40 2.74 9.03
CA TYR A 91 -3.49 3.19 7.98
C TYR A 91 -4.11 3.13 6.60
N ILE A 92 -3.63 3.99 5.71
CA ILE A 92 -3.94 3.98 4.29
C ILE A 92 -2.61 3.87 3.55
N CYS A 93 -2.42 2.83 2.75
CA CYS A 93 -1.21 2.63 1.96
C CYS A 93 -1.51 2.83 0.48
N PHE A 94 -0.69 3.66 -0.17
CA PHE A 94 -0.73 3.86 -1.61
C PHE A 94 0.31 2.96 -2.26
N ILE A 95 -0.11 1.98 -3.06
CA ILE A 95 0.80 1.01 -3.67
C ILE A 95 0.67 1.01 -5.20
N ARG A 96 1.80 0.83 -5.89
CA ARG A 96 1.89 0.78 -7.34
C ARG A 96 2.32 -0.58 -7.80
N ARG A 97 1.63 -1.14 -8.79
CA ARG A 97 2.04 -2.35 -9.47
C ARG A 97 3.24 -2.06 -10.39
N LEU A 98 4.30 -2.85 -10.24
CA LEU A 98 5.50 -2.82 -11.09
C LEU A 98 5.47 -3.94 -12.13
N SER A 99 4.98 -5.11 -11.74
CA SER A 99 4.77 -6.29 -12.60
C SER A 99 3.63 -7.13 -12.02
N PRO A 100 3.21 -8.24 -12.66
CA PRO A 100 2.01 -8.97 -12.25
C PRO A 100 1.89 -9.25 -10.74
N ASN A 101 3.00 -9.68 -10.12
CA ASN A 101 3.07 -10.05 -8.71
C ASN A 101 4.02 -9.14 -7.92
N ASN A 102 4.49 -8.01 -8.47
CA ASN A 102 5.43 -7.13 -7.78
C ASN A 102 4.83 -5.74 -7.62
N TYR A 103 4.79 -5.28 -6.38
CA TYR A 103 4.15 -4.04 -5.97
C TYR A 103 5.12 -3.21 -5.15
N LYS A 104 5.03 -1.89 -5.28
CA LYS A 104 5.86 -0.93 -4.56
C LYS A 104 4.99 -0.07 -3.68
N ILE A 105 5.36 0.04 -2.40
CA ILE A 105 4.75 1.01 -1.49
C ILE A 105 5.23 2.41 -1.90
N LEU A 106 4.29 3.30 -2.21
CA LEU A 106 4.59 4.68 -2.58
C LEU A 106 4.48 5.61 -1.38
N ASN A 107 3.46 5.42 -0.55
CA ASN A 107 3.29 6.19 0.68
C ASN A 107 2.41 5.43 1.69
N ILE A 108 2.52 5.82 2.97
CA ILE A 108 1.73 5.32 4.09
C ILE A 108 1.19 6.54 4.83
N PHE A 109 -0.13 6.62 4.97
CA PHE A 109 -0.81 7.63 5.76
C PHE A 109 -1.32 6.97 7.03
N ALA A 110 -0.96 7.53 8.18
CA ALA A 110 -1.34 6.99 9.49
C ALA A 110 -2.41 7.86 10.15
N ASN A 111 -3.33 7.21 10.87
CA ASN A 111 -4.11 7.89 11.88
C ASN A 111 -3.15 8.47 12.94
N PRO A 112 -3.22 9.77 13.27
CA PRO A 112 -2.30 10.38 14.22
C PRO A 112 -2.31 9.78 15.62
N SER A 113 -3.39 9.09 16.01
CA SER A 113 -3.48 8.40 17.30
C SER A 113 -2.64 7.12 17.37
N ASN A 114 -2.09 6.65 16.25
CA ASN A 114 -1.36 5.39 16.20
C ASN A 114 -0.01 5.48 16.91
N ASN A 115 0.31 4.42 17.65
CA ASN A 115 1.58 4.26 18.33
C ASN A 115 2.53 3.30 17.58
N PHE A 116 3.63 2.95 18.22
CA PHE A 116 4.62 2.03 17.65
C PHE A 116 4.08 0.60 17.46
N ASP A 117 3.26 0.10 18.37
CA ASP A 117 2.67 -1.23 18.27
C ASP A 117 1.70 -1.32 17.08
N ASP A 118 0.97 -0.23 16.80
CA ASP A 118 0.15 -0.11 15.60
C ASP A 118 1.01 -0.17 14.33
N ASP A 119 2.21 0.41 14.31
CA ASP A 119 3.13 0.34 13.16
C ASP A 119 3.63 -1.10 12.93
N LEU A 120 3.85 -1.86 14.01
CA LEU A 120 4.21 -3.28 13.90
C LEU A 120 3.05 -4.09 13.32
N LEU A 121 1.83 -3.84 13.80
CA LEU A 121 0.63 -4.49 13.30
C LEU A 121 0.37 -4.13 11.84
N LEU A 122 0.62 -2.88 11.43
CA LEU A 122 0.59 -2.45 10.04
C LEU A 122 1.47 -3.34 9.16
N LEU A 123 2.75 -3.48 9.51
CA LEU A 123 3.69 -4.23 8.69
C LEU A 123 3.32 -5.72 8.65
N LYS A 124 2.92 -6.29 9.79
CA LYS A 124 2.41 -7.67 9.85
C LYS A 124 1.23 -7.87 8.89
N ASN A 125 0.20 -7.04 8.99
CA ASN A 125 -1.00 -7.13 8.15
C ASN A 125 -0.69 -6.94 6.65
N LEU A 126 0.23 -6.02 6.32
CA LEU A 126 0.68 -5.82 4.94
C LEU A 126 1.41 -7.04 4.38
N PHE A 127 2.30 -7.67 5.14
CA PHE A 127 3.04 -8.84 4.67
C PHE A 127 2.16 -10.09 4.62
N GLU A 128 1.25 -10.28 5.57
CA GLU A 128 0.25 -11.36 5.51
C GLU A 128 -0.67 -11.19 4.29
N PHE A 129 -1.14 -9.96 4.03
CA PHE A 129 -1.87 -9.64 2.79
C PHE A 129 -1.06 -9.96 1.54
N ALA A 130 0.25 -9.63 1.55
CA ALA A 130 1.13 -9.89 0.43
C ALA A 130 1.31 -11.39 0.15
N ILE A 131 1.57 -12.17 1.20
CA ILE A 131 1.71 -13.63 1.14
C ILE A 131 0.40 -14.26 0.64
N TYR A 132 -0.74 -13.86 1.21
CA TYR A 132 -2.04 -14.41 0.85
C TYR A 132 -2.39 -14.18 -0.63
N ASN A 133 -1.98 -13.04 -1.17
CA ASN A 133 -2.21 -12.68 -2.58
C ASN A 133 -1.06 -13.08 -3.51
N ASN A 134 -0.05 -13.80 -3.02
CA ASN A 134 1.15 -14.19 -3.78
C ASN A 134 1.83 -12.99 -4.47
N ILE A 135 1.93 -11.87 -3.75
CA ILE A 135 2.60 -10.66 -4.20
C ILE A 135 3.88 -10.40 -3.41
N LYS A 136 4.85 -9.78 -4.10
CA LYS A 136 6.05 -9.22 -3.51
C LYS A 136 5.85 -7.73 -3.29
N LEU A 137 6.04 -7.28 -2.05
CA LEU A 137 6.08 -5.86 -1.71
C LEU A 137 7.54 -5.37 -1.69
N ASN A 138 7.85 -4.41 -2.55
CA ASN A 138 9.06 -3.62 -2.51
C ASN A 138 8.90 -2.52 -1.44
N THR A 139 9.81 -2.55 -0.46
CA THR A 139 9.86 -1.68 0.71
C THR A 139 10.94 -0.60 0.63
N ASP A 140 11.60 -0.40 -0.52
CA ASP A 140 12.73 0.52 -0.66
C ASP A 140 12.35 1.97 -0.27
N LYS A 141 11.09 2.35 -0.54
CA LYS A 141 10.55 3.67 -0.21
C LYS A 141 10.25 3.88 1.28
N LEU A 142 10.27 2.84 2.12
CA LEU A 142 10.08 3.02 3.56
C LEU A 142 11.14 3.93 4.19
N SER A 143 12.32 4.03 3.56
CA SER A 143 13.40 4.95 3.96
C SER A 143 13.08 6.43 3.74
N GLU A 144 12.10 6.74 2.90
CA GLU A 144 11.72 8.13 2.57
C GLU A 144 10.39 8.53 3.23
N ILE A 145 9.56 7.56 3.60
CA ILE A 145 8.24 7.80 4.16
C ILE A 145 8.35 8.16 5.64
N ASP A 146 7.68 9.25 6.03
CA ASP A 146 7.56 9.73 7.40
C ASP A 146 8.89 9.72 8.19
N LYS A 147 9.94 10.31 7.59
CA LYS A 147 11.28 10.41 8.17
C LYS A 147 11.87 9.06 8.58
N SER A 148 11.69 8.05 7.72
CA SER A 148 12.20 6.69 7.91
C SER A 148 11.54 5.90 9.05
N ARG A 149 10.46 6.40 9.66
CA ARG A 149 9.72 5.72 10.74
C ARG A 149 9.45 4.26 10.39
N TYR A 150 8.87 4.02 9.21
CA TYR A 150 8.48 2.68 8.78
C TYR A 150 9.64 1.77 8.40
N LEU A 151 10.77 2.34 7.95
CA LEU A 151 11.98 1.55 7.76
C LEU A 151 12.50 1.03 9.10
N LEU A 152 12.53 1.87 10.13
CA LEU A 152 12.99 1.49 11.46
C LEU A 152 12.07 0.40 12.06
N THR A 153 10.76 0.58 11.97
CA THR A 153 9.79 -0.44 12.41
C THR A 153 9.96 -1.74 11.63
N TYR A 154 10.21 -1.68 10.31
CA TYR A 154 10.48 -2.85 9.48
C TYR A 154 11.72 -3.61 9.93
N LEU A 155 12.84 -2.92 10.15
CA LEU A 155 14.07 -3.54 10.64
C LEU A 155 13.88 -4.18 12.01
N TYR A 156 13.16 -3.50 12.91
CA TYR A 156 12.80 -4.05 14.22
C TYR A 156 11.96 -5.33 14.09
N TYR A 157 10.91 -5.31 13.27
CA TYR A 157 10.06 -6.46 13.02
C TYR A 157 10.87 -7.68 12.54
N TYR A 158 11.75 -7.48 11.56
CA TYR A 158 12.62 -8.56 11.05
C TYR A 158 13.61 -9.07 12.10
N SER A 159 14.17 -8.18 12.94
CA SER A 159 15.06 -8.58 14.03
C SER A 159 14.37 -9.51 15.03
N GLN A 160 13.09 -9.24 15.33
CA GLN A 160 12.27 -10.03 16.25
C GLN A 160 11.82 -11.37 15.66
N MET A 161 11.60 -11.42 14.34
CA MET A 161 11.30 -12.67 13.65
C MET A 161 12.52 -13.59 13.63
N ASN A 162 13.70 -13.03 13.36
CA ASN A 162 14.94 -13.80 13.30
C ASN A 162 15.37 -14.33 14.67
N SER A 163 15.23 -13.57 15.76
CA SER A 163 15.57 -14.03 17.10
C SER A 163 14.76 -15.27 17.52
N LYS A 164 13.46 -15.30 17.20
CA LYS A 164 12.57 -16.44 17.48
C LYS A 164 12.91 -17.71 16.71
N THR A 165 13.61 -17.59 15.58
CA THR A 165 14.06 -18.75 14.80
C THR A 165 15.32 -19.40 15.37
N PHE A 166 16.13 -18.68 16.14
CA PHE A 166 17.35 -19.20 16.77
C PHE A 166 17.11 -19.87 18.13
N GLU A 167 15.91 -19.70 18.71
CA GLU A 167 15.49 -20.34 19.96
C GLU A 167 14.73 -21.67 19.75
N ARG A 168 14.66 -22.17 18.52
CA ARG A 168 14.07 -23.48 18.15
C ARG A 168 15.15 -24.44 17.64
#